data_AF-A0A8J2HBJ1-F1
#
_entry.id   AF-A0A8J2HBJ1-F1
#
_cell.length_a   1.000
_cell.length_b   1.000
_cell.length_c   1.000
_cell.angle_alpha   90.00
_cell.angle_beta   90.00
_cell.angle_gamma   90.00
#
_symmetry.space_group_name_H-M   'P 1'
#
loop_
_entity.id
_entity.type
_entity.pdbx_description
1 polymer ?
#
loop_
_entity_poly.entity_id
_entity_poly.type
_entity_poly.pdbx_seq_one_letter_code
_entity_poly.pdbx_strand_id
1 'polypeptide(L)'
;MAEHKKIIIFVRYLTYTEWTTLYGGKKSGENSETSEDSTFRRLPFNHCCVSLQPFEHPYCDPEGNVFELEPILTYVKHFKHNPVTGKPFDVKKLIKLNFAKNSAGEYHCPVLFKVFSKFSHIVAVKTTGNVFSWEAVEQLNIKTRNWKDLINDQPFTRADLITIQNPTDASKFNLSRFHHIKNNLRVEDEETIRERNDPNAKLKTVSAETSDILAELERDYKPPEQKEKTVKATADKFNAAHYSTGAVAAGFTSTVMPRETVHQAAIIADDLVRYERVKKKGYVRLVTNFGTLNLELHCDIVPKTCENFLKHCQTGGDPTNTGNGGKSIWDAPFPDEFKPNLTHQGRGILSMANSGPDTNGSQFFITFRSCRHLDRKHTVFGKIVGGLDTLNAMEKIEVDNKDRPIEDIIILRANVFVDPFQEADEQLAAERAAELEKAAQEAKNKLAINKNKEQKNVLKAYHSGVGKFINIAKETEVVESNAPVKKKKKLTSSAGNFSSW
;
A
#
# COMPACT_ATOMS: atom_id res chain seq x y z
N MET A 1 16.32 -8.39 -10.90
CA MET A 1 15.27 -9.05 -10.11
C MET A 1 14.26 -7.97 -9.75
N ALA A 2 13.06 -8.00 -10.36
CA ALA A 2 12.07 -6.96 -10.15
C ALA A 2 11.52 -7.08 -8.71
N GLU A 3 11.75 -6.06 -7.90
CA GLU A 3 11.11 -5.93 -6.59
C GLU A 3 9.59 -5.99 -6.78
N HIS A 4 8.96 -7.00 -6.19
CA HIS A 4 7.52 -7.07 -6.08
C HIS A 4 7.04 -5.94 -5.16
N LYS A 5 6.83 -4.75 -5.72
CA LYS A 5 6.16 -3.64 -5.03
C LYS A 5 4.80 -4.15 -4.58
N LYS A 6 4.62 -4.32 -3.27
CA LYS A 6 3.32 -4.63 -2.66
C LYS A 6 2.39 -3.47 -2.94
N ILE A 7 1.46 -3.66 -3.86
CA ILE A 7 0.39 -2.70 -4.14
C ILE A 7 -0.67 -2.93 -3.08
N ILE A 8 -0.50 -2.39 -1.88
CA ILE A 8 -1.58 -2.39 -0.89
C ILE A 8 -2.52 -1.28 -1.34
N ILE A 9 -3.65 -1.62 -1.96
CA ILE A 9 -4.76 -0.67 -2.08
C ILE A 9 -5.79 -1.14 -1.08
N PHE A 10 -6.08 -0.29 -0.09
CA PHE A 10 -7.00 -0.63 0.97
C PHE A 10 -8.42 -0.72 0.37
N VAL A 11 -8.89 -1.96 0.26
CA VAL A 11 -10.28 -2.24 -0.12
C VAL A 11 -11.07 -2.27 1.18
N ARG A 12 -11.87 -1.22 1.43
CA ARG A 12 -12.85 -1.29 2.51
C ARG A 12 -14.01 -2.14 2.00
N TYR A 13 -14.45 -3.12 2.77
CA TYR A 13 -15.69 -3.83 2.51
C TYR A 13 -16.75 -3.26 3.44
N LEU A 14 -18.01 -3.26 3.01
CA LEU A 14 -19.12 -2.71 3.79
C LEU A 14 -19.16 -3.36 5.19
N THR A 15 -19.40 -2.55 6.24
CA THR A 15 -19.00 -2.78 7.64
C THR A 15 -19.73 -3.92 8.37
N TYR A 16 -19.11 -4.48 9.42
CA TYR A 16 -19.62 -5.46 10.39
C TYR A 16 -20.98 -5.08 10.97
N THR A 17 -21.22 -3.79 11.18
CA THR A 17 -22.51 -3.27 11.66
C THR A 17 -23.66 -3.59 10.70
N GLU A 18 -23.42 -3.60 9.39
CA GLU A 18 -24.44 -3.93 8.38
C GLU A 18 -24.55 -5.45 8.15
N TRP A 19 -23.47 -6.20 8.38
CA TRP A 19 -23.43 -7.68 8.34
C TRP A 19 -24.18 -8.30 9.53
N THR A 20 -24.04 -7.71 10.72
CA THR A 20 -24.61 -8.23 11.98
C THR A 20 -26.08 -7.88 12.19
N THR A 21 -26.55 -6.70 11.73
CA THR A 21 -27.87 -6.20 12.17
C THR A 21 -28.96 -6.15 11.13
N LEU A 22 -28.66 -6.09 9.82
CA LEU A 22 -29.71 -5.89 8.82
C LEU A 22 -30.06 -7.13 7.99
N TYR A 23 -29.20 -7.73 7.15
CA TYR A 23 -29.70 -8.71 6.17
C TYR A 23 -28.72 -9.79 5.64
N GLY A 24 -27.78 -10.33 6.41
CA GLY A 24 -27.09 -11.56 5.96
C GLY A 24 -25.94 -12.06 6.82
N GLY A 25 -26.11 -13.25 7.39
CA GLY A 25 -24.96 -14.07 7.81
C GLY A 25 -25.03 -14.75 9.19
N LYS A 26 -26.18 -14.78 9.89
CA LYS A 26 -26.32 -15.68 11.05
C LYS A 26 -27.76 -16.16 11.24
N LYS A 27 -28.07 -17.36 10.74
CA LYS A 27 -29.05 -18.21 11.43
C LYS A 27 -28.32 -18.80 12.62
N SER A 28 -28.63 -18.32 13.82
CA SER A 28 -28.25 -18.99 15.05
C SER A 28 -29.10 -20.26 15.18
N GLY A 29 -28.61 -21.37 14.62
CA GLY A 29 -29.32 -22.64 14.68
C GLY A 29 -28.76 -23.64 13.68
N GLU A 30 -28.03 -24.61 14.23
CA GLU A 30 -27.63 -25.89 13.63
C GLU A 30 -26.60 -25.83 12.47
N ASN A 31 -25.43 -26.44 12.73
CA ASN A 31 -24.28 -26.68 11.84
C ASN A 31 -23.13 -25.65 11.86
N SER A 32 -22.77 -25.17 13.05
CA SER A 32 -21.49 -24.50 13.33
C SER A 32 -20.44 -25.51 13.82
N GLU A 33 -19.97 -26.41 12.96
CA GLU A 33 -18.81 -27.28 13.30
C GLU A 33 -17.74 -27.39 12.21
N THR A 34 -17.79 -26.64 11.09
CA THR A 34 -16.90 -26.94 9.95
C THR A 34 -16.27 -25.76 9.22
N SER A 35 -15.89 -24.66 9.89
CA SER A 35 -15.13 -23.57 9.23
C SER A 35 -13.91 -23.02 9.96
N GLU A 36 -13.49 -23.59 11.10
CA GLU A 36 -12.15 -23.31 11.69
C GLU A 36 -11.06 -24.30 11.18
N ASP A 37 -11.44 -25.30 10.37
CA ASP A 37 -10.58 -26.44 10.00
C ASP A 37 -9.91 -26.36 8.62
N SER A 38 -10.09 -25.28 7.85
CA SER A 38 -9.60 -25.24 6.46
C SER A 38 -8.07 -25.19 6.31
N THR A 39 -7.32 -24.94 7.39
CA THR A 39 -5.85 -25.05 7.41
C THR A 39 -5.32 -25.85 8.60
N PHE A 40 -5.99 -26.96 8.95
CA PHE A 40 -5.51 -27.88 9.98
C PHE A 40 -4.11 -28.45 9.66
N ARG A 41 -3.06 -27.80 10.16
CA ARG A 41 -1.67 -28.28 10.10
C ARG A 41 -1.28 -28.82 11.47
N ARG A 42 -1.40 -30.13 11.64
CA ARG A 42 -1.03 -30.84 12.86
C ARG A 42 0.49 -30.98 12.95
N LEU A 43 1.07 -30.54 14.06
CA LEU A 43 2.47 -30.86 14.37
C LEU A 43 2.60 -32.38 14.59
N PRO A 44 3.53 -33.08 13.89
CA PRO A 44 3.80 -34.48 14.18
C PRO A 44 4.29 -34.66 15.62
N PHE A 45 3.98 -35.80 16.24
CA PHE A 45 4.31 -36.05 17.66
C PHE A 45 5.81 -36.06 17.96
N ASN A 46 6.64 -36.25 16.94
CA ASN A 46 8.09 -36.31 17.03
C ASN A 46 8.77 -34.95 16.79
N HIS A 47 8.03 -33.84 16.79
CA HIS A 47 8.56 -32.50 16.55
C HIS A 47 8.39 -31.59 17.78
N CYS A 48 9.30 -30.64 17.92
CA CYS A 48 9.28 -29.61 18.96
C CYS A 48 8.26 -28.51 18.62
N CYS A 49 7.46 -28.09 19.62
CA CYS A 49 6.45 -27.04 19.45
C CYS A 49 7.04 -25.63 19.22
N VAL A 50 8.32 -25.38 19.52
CA VAL A 50 8.99 -24.08 19.31
C VAL A 50 9.73 -24.03 17.98
N SER A 51 10.64 -24.99 17.74
CA SER A 51 11.46 -25.00 16.52
C SER A 51 10.75 -25.61 15.32
N LEU A 52 9.62 -26.33 15.53
CA LEU A 52 8.88 -27.07 14.50
C LEU A 52 9.74 -28.11 13.77
N GLN A 53 10.84 -28.55 14.37
CA GLN A 53 11.77 -29.57 13.86
C GLN A 53 11.66 -30.86 14.68
N PRO A 54 12.07 -32.02 14.13
CA PRO A 54 12.18 -33.24 14.90
C PRO A 54 13.03 -33.06 16.15
N PHE A 55 12.57 -33.56 17.30
CA PHE A 55 13.32 -33.44 18.55
C PHE A 55 14.37 -34.54 18.71
N GLU A 56 15.43 -34.22 19.44
CA GLU A 56 16.45 -35.17 19.89
C GLU A 56 16.38 -35.36 21.41
N HIS A 57 16.25 -34.27 22.17
CA HIS A 57 16.12 -34.28 23.62
C HIS A 57 14.75 -33.70 24.02
N PRO A 58 13.67 -34.50 23.93
CA PRO A 58 12.32 -34.03 24.20
C PRO A 58 12.10 -33.79 25.69
N TYR A 59 11.53 -32.64 25.99
CA TYR A 59 10.96 -32.27 27.28
C TYR A 59 9.49 -31.92 27.09
N CYS A 60 8.65 -32.10 28.10
CA CYS A 60 7.26 -31.66 28.03
C CYS A 60 6.86 -30.80 29.23
N ASP A 61 5.84 -29.98 29.00
CA ASP A 61 5.11 -29.35 30.09
C ASP A 61 4.04 -30.30 30.68
N PRO A 62 3.46 -29.96 31.85
CA PRO A 62 2.37 -30.75 32.42
C PRO A 62 1.11 -30.81 31.55
N GLU A 63 0.95 -29.89 30.60
CA GLU A 63 -0.16 -29.87 29.65
C GLU A 63 0.10 -30.83 28.47
N GLY A 64 1.30 -31.39 28.33
CA GLY A 64 1.66 -32.38 27.30
C GLY A 64 2.16 -31.81 25.98
N ASN A 65 2.59 -30.54 25.97
CA ASN A 65 3.28 -29.92 24.84
C ASN A 65 4.77 -30.31 24.87
N VAL A 66 5.32 -30.72 23.72
CA VAL A 66 6.70 -31.23 23.63
C VAL A 66 7.64 -30.16 23.08
N PHE A 67 8.79 -30.01 23.72
CA PHE A 67 9.81 -29.01 23.43
C PHE A 67 11.19 -29.64 23.38
N GLU A 68 12.09 -29.03 22.61
CA GLU A 68 13.52 -29.30 22.65
C GLU A 68 14.16 -28.41 23.72
N LEU A 69 15.19 -28.90 24.40
CA LEU A 69 15.77 -28.22 25.57
C LEU A 69 16.39 -26.86 25.24
N GLU A 70 17.21 -26.74 24.19
CA GLU A 70 17.88 -25.47 23.88
C GLU A 70 16.90 -24.38 23.41
N PRO A 71 15.99 -24.64 22.44
CA PRO A 71 15.06 -23.60 21.98
C PRO A 71 14.10 -23.12 23.06
N ILE A 72 13.61 -24.00 23.95
CA ILE A 72 12.68 -23.58 25.01
C ILE A 72 13.37 -22.72 26.07
N LEU A 73 14.61 -23.03 26.43
CA LEU A 73 15.37 -22.23 27.39
C LEU A 73 15.63 -20.83 26.85
N THR A 74 16.05 -20.72 25.59
CA THR A 74 16.24 -19.44 24.90
C THR A 74 14.93 -18.67 24.85
N TYR A 75 13.83 -19.29 24.41
CA TYR A 75 12.51 -18.65 24.33
C TYR A 75 12.04 -18.10 25.68
N VAL A 76 12.12 -18.90 26.74
CA VAL A 76 11.66 -18.51 28.09
C VAL A 76 12.53 -17.40 28.69
N LYS A 77 13.84 -17.38 28.38
CA LYS A 77 14.75 -16.30 28.81
C LYS A 77 14.32 -14.94 28.25
N HIS A 78 13.86 -14.89 27.00
CA HIS A 78 13.41 -13.66 26.35
C HIS A 78 11.97 -13.27 26.70
N PHE A 79 11.02 -14.21 26.62
CA PHE A 79 9.59 -13.91 26.67
C PHE A 79 8.91 -14.25 28.01
N LYS A 80 9.53 -15.07 28.87
CA LYS A 80 9.04 -15.47 30.22
C LYS A 80 7.65 -16.10 30.26
N HIS A 81 7.11 -16.56 29.14
CA HIS A 81 5.82 -17.27 29.03
C HIS A 81 5.93 -18.50 28.13
N ASN A 82 4.94 -19.39 28.18
CA ASN A 82 4.89 -20.61 27.38
C ASN A 82 4.64 -20.25 25.90
N PRO A 83 5.40 -20.82 24.95
CA PRO A 83 5.24 -20.57 23.51
C PRO A 83 3.93 -21.12 22.93
N VAL A 84 3.31 -22.14 23.53
CA VAL A 84 2.05 -22.72 23.06
C VAL A 84 0.86 -22.01 23.69
N THR A 85 0.86 -21.86 25.02
CA THR A 85 -0.32 -21.37 25.76
C THR A 85 -0.30 -19.90 26.14
N GLY A 86 0.84 -19.22 26.05
CA GLY A 86 0.99 -17.81 26.45
C GLY A 86 0.93 -17.55 27.96
N LYS A 87 0.75 -18.58 28.79
CA LYS A 87 0.76 -18.47 30.26
C LYS A 87 2.19 -18.33 30.80
N PRO A 88 2.41 -17.68 31.97
CA PRO A 88 3.71 -17.65 32.62
C PRO A 88 4.29 -19.05 32.79
N PHE A 89 5.55 -19.25 32.41
CA PHE A 89 6.18 -20.57 32.35
C PHE A 89 7.45 -20.64 33.17
N ASP A 90 7.57 -21.71 33.97
CA ASP A 90 8.73 -21.95 34.81
C ASP A 90 9.47 -23.19 34.30
N VAL A 91 10.77 -23.04 34.03
CA VAL A 91 11.64 -24.07 33.46
C VAL A 91 11.72 -25.30 34.36
N LYS A 92 11.61 -25.12 35.68
CA LYS A 92 11.66 -26.24 36.64
C LYS A 92 10.51 -27.24 36.50
N LYS A 93 9.42 -26.85 35.81
CA LYS A 93 8.25 -27.70 35.59
C LYS A 93 8.36 -28.58 34.34
N LEU A 94 9.45 -28.45 33.57
CA LEU A 94 9.71 -29.30 32.42
C LEU A 94 10.09 -30.72 32.87
N ILE A 95 9.51 -31.71 32.19
CA ILE A 95 9.74 -33.12 32.44
C ILE A 95 10.47 -33.69 31.24
N LYS A 96 11.60 -34.36 31.46
CA LYS A 96 12.34 -35.04 30.40
C LYS A 96 11.52 -36.25 29.91
N LEU A 97 11.36 -36.40 28.60
CA LEU A 97 10.68 -37.53 28.00
C LEU A 97 11.68 -38.59 27.52
N ASN A 98 11.42 -39.85 27.87
CA ASN A 98 12.21 -41.01 27.45
C ASN A 98 11.39 -41.83 26.45
N PHE A 99 11.65 -41.60 25.15
CA PHE A 99 11.06 -42.41 24.08
C PHE A 99 11.93 -43.62 23.76
N ALA A 100 11.32 -44.80 23.62
CA ALA A 100 11.99 -45.99 23.14
C ALA A 100 12.02 -46.04 21.60
N LYS A 101 13.17 -46.38 21.02
CA LYS A 101 13.35 -46.58 19.57
C LYS A 101 13.62 -48.05 19.26
N ASN A 102 13.05 -48.56 18.17
CA ASN A 102 13.32 -49.92 17.69
C ASN A 102 14.67 -49.98 16.94
N SER A 103 15.06 -51.17 16.48
CA SER A 103 16.29 -51.34 15.67
C SER A 103 16.28 -50.58 14.35
N ALA A 104 15.12 -50.19 13.84
CA ALA A 104 14.95 -49.36 12.65
C ALA A 104 14.96 -47.84 12.95
N GLY A 105 15.12 -47.43 14.21
CA GLY A 105 15.14 -46.02 14.62
C GLY A 105 13.76 -45.37 14.81
N GLU A 106 12.67 -46.13 14.71
CA GLU A 106 11.30 -45.65 14.88
C GLU A 106 10.87 -45.69 16.36
N TYR A 107 10.09 -44.69 16.77
CA TYR A 107 9.56 -44.62 18.13
C TYR A 107 8.47 -45.67 18.35
N HIS A 108 8.56 -46.44 19.44
CA HIS A 108 7.61 -47.49 19.76
C HIS A 108 7.31 -47.56 21.26
N CYS A 109 6.19 -48.20 21.62
CA CYS A 109 5.89 -48.48 23.02
C CYS A 109 6.79 -49.62 23.53
N PRO A 110 7.54 -49.42 24.63
CA PRO A 110 8.51 -50.41 25.12
C PRO A 110 7.89 -51.71 25.67
N VAL A 111 6.58 -51.71 25.97
CA VAL A 111 5.88 -52.87 26.55
C VAL A 111 5.11 -53.66 25.48
N LEU A 112 4.37 -52.95 24.63
CA LEU A 112 3.55 -53.57 23.58
C LEU A 112 4.30 -53.73 22.25
N PHE A 113 5.54 -53.22 22.15
CA PHE A 113 6.38 -53.20 20.94
C PHE A 113 5.73 -52.58 19.70
N LYS A 114 4.64 -51.82 19.89
CA LYS A 114 3.85 -51.19 18.84
C LYS A 114 4.47 -49.85 18.45
N VAL A 115 4.76 -49.67 17.17
CA VAL A 115 5.30 -48.41 16.63
C VAL A 115 4.29 -47.28 16.75
N PHE A 116 4.76 -46.10 17.15
CA PHE A 116 3.92 -44.91 17.26
C PHE A 116 3.67 -44.31 15.87
N SER A 117 2.39 -44.03 15.59
CA SER A 117 1.90 -43.45 14.36
C SER A 117 1.27 -42.08 14.63
N LYS A 118 0.90 -41.37 13.56
CA LYS A 118 0.15 -40.10 13.63
C LYS A 118 -1.21 -40.20 14.31
N PHE A 119 -1.73 -41.40 14.52
CA PHE A 119 -3.02 -41.67 15.16
C PHE A 119 -2.87 -42.43 16.49
N SER A 120 -1.65 -42.67 16.95
CA SER A 120 -1.42 -43.36 18.21
C SER A 120 -1.78 -42.45 19.39
N HIS A 121 -2.43 -43.03 20.40
CA HIS A 121 -2.65 -42.37 21.67
C HIS A 121 -1.41 -42.59 22.56
N ILE A 122 -0.67 -41.52 22.82
CA ILE A 122 0.63 -41.54 23.49
C ILE A 122 0.53 -40.82 24.83
N VAL A 123 1.02 -41.45 25.89
CA VAL A 123 1.00 -40.92 27.25
C VAL A 123 2.37 -41.08 27.90
N ALA A 124 2.78 -40.10 28.68
CA ALA A 124 3.99 -40.15 29.50
C ALA A 124 3.65 -40.16 30.98
N VAL A 125 4.48 -40.82 31.78
CA VAL A 125 4.41 -40.78 33.23
C VAL A 125 5.28 -39.63 33.73
N LYS A 126 4.71 -38.69 34.47
CA LYS A 126 5.39 -37.47 34.94
C LYS A 126 6.60 -37.74 35.85
N THR A 127 6.53 -38.77 36.68
CA THR A 127 7.58 -39.10 37.66
C THR A 127 8.85 -39.64 36.99
N THR A 128 8.69 -40.48 35.97
CA THR A 128 9.79 -41.18 35.29
C THR A 128 10.16 -40.59 33.94
N GLY A 129 9.22 -39.88 33.30
CA GLY A 129 9.35 -39.38 31.94
C GLY A 129 9.14 -40.47 30.87
N ASN A 130 8.86 -41.71 31.25
CA ASN A 130 8.74 -42.81 30.30
C ASN A 130 7.46 -42.69 29.47
N VAL A 131 7.58 -42.95 28.17
CA VAL A 131 6.49 -42.81 27.21
C VAL A 131 5.90 -44.17 26.81
N PHE A 132 4.59 -44.29 26.91
CA PHE A 132 3.82 -45.49 26.63
C PHE A 132 2.65 -45.22 25.68
N SER A 133 2.15 -46.27 25.03
CA SER A 133 0.83 -46.22 24.41
C SER A 133 -0.25 -46.23 25.48
N TRP A 134 -1.34 -45.47 25.29
CA TRP A 134 -2.50 -45.48 26.18
C TRP A 134 -3.04 -46.89 26.43
N GLU A 135 -3.07 -47.72 25.40
CA GLU A 135 -3.52 -49.12 25.46
C GLU A 135 -2.77 -49.93 26.54
N ALA A 136 -1.45 -49.76 26.62
CA ALA A 136 -0.61 -50.41 27.62
C ALA A 136 -0.96 -49.95 29.04
N VAL A 137 -1.08 -48.64 29.24
CA VAL A 137 -1.41 -48.04 30.55
C VAL A 137 -2.83 -48.42 30.97
N GLU A 138 -3.78 -48.42 30.04
CA GLU A 138 -5.17 -48.77 30.31
C GLU A 138 -5.30 -50.23 30.75
N GLN A 139 -4.65 -51.15 30.03
CA GLN A 139 -4.73 -52.59 30.31
C GLN A 139 -3.93 -52.98 31.56
N LEU A 140 -2.70 -52.48 31.70
CA LEU A 140 -1.74 -52.97 32.69
C LEU A 140 -1.69 -52.14 33.97
N ASN A 141 -2.16 -50.88 33.95
CA ASN A 141 -2.22 -50.03 35.15
C ASN A 141 -3.65 -49.72 35.59
N ILE A 142 -4.50 -49.22 34.70
CA ILE A 142 -5.83 -48.71 35.07
C ILE A 142 -6.78 -49.86 35.42
N LYS A 143 -6.91 -50.86 34.53
CA LYS A 143 -7.83 -52.00 34.74
C LYS A 143 -7.40 -52.90 35.89
N THR A 144 -6.10 -53.12 36.05
CA THR A 144 -5.49 -53.93 37.12
C THR A 144 -5.34 -53.17 38.44
N ARG A 145 -5.59 -51.85 38.45
CA ARG A 145 -5.31 -50.94 39.58
C ARG A 145 -3.85 -50.96 40.05
N ASN A 146 -2.92 -51.27 39.15
CA ASN A 146 -1.49 -51.29 39.42
C ASN A 146 -0.85 -49.94 39.05
N TRP A 147 -0.57 -49.10 40.04
CA TRP A 147 -0.07 -47.72 39.82
C TRP A 147 1.46 -47.63 39.92
N LYS A 148 2.14 -48.47 39.14
CA LYS A 148 3.60 -48.52 39.03
C LYS A 148 4.03 -48.43 37.58
N ASP A 149 5.08 -47.69 37.29
CA ASP A 149 5.62 -47.56 35.94
C ASP A 149 6.01 -48.94 35.38
N LEU A 150 5.69 -49.17 34.10
CA LEU A 150 5.81 -50.48 33.45
C LEU A 150 7.25 -50.89 33.12
N ILE A 151 8.23 -50.00 33.30
CA ILE A 151 9.66 -50.28 33.05
C ILE A 151 10.44 -50.36 34.35
N ASN A 152 10.24 -49.41 35.27
CA ASN A 152 11.09 -49.24 36.45
C ASN A 152 10.34 -49.37 37.78
N ASP A 153 9.08 -49.80 37.76
CA ASP A 153 8.22 -50.02 38.94
C ASP A 153 8.04 -48.82 39.87
N GLN A 154 8.41 -47.60 39.44
CA GLN A 154 8.24 -46.41 40.26
C GLN A 154 6.74 -46.11 40.46
N PRO A 155 6.29 -45.86 41.69
CA PRO A 155 4.89 -45.55 41.95
C PRO A 155 4.52 -44.18 41.35
N PHE A 156 3.35 -44.10 40.74
CA PHE A 156 2.81 -42.85 40.20
C PHE A 156 1.30 -42.77 40.45
N THR A 157 0.70 -41.58 40.36
CA THR A 157 -0.76 -41.42 40.52
C THR A 157 -1.44 -41.19 39.18
N ARG A 158 -2.76 -41.36 39.12
CA ARG A 158 -3.52 -41.07 37.89
C ARG A 158 -3.31 -39.64 37.36
N ALA A 159 -3.08 -38.67 38.26
CA ALA A 159 -2.83 -37.27 37.90
C ALA A 159 -1.44 -37.05 37.28
N ASP A 160 -0.52 -38.01 37.44
CA ASP A 160 0.83 -37.97 36.88
C ASP A 160 0.87 -38.47 35.42
N LEU A 161 -0.25 -38.90 34.85
CA LEU A 161 -0.34 -39.29 33.45
C LEU A 161 -0.52 -38.04 32.56
N ILE A 162 0.49 -37.77 31.74
CA ILE A 162 0.50 -36.65 30.81
C ILE A 162 0.18 -37.18 29.42
N THR A 163 -0.93 -36.72 28.84
CA THR A 163 -1.31 -37.11 27.47
C THR A 163 -0.52 -36.28 26.48
N ILE A 164 0.45 -36.90 25.81
CA ILE A 164 1.23 -36.26 24.76
C ILE A 164 0.37 -36.15 23.51
N GLN A 165 -0.18 -37.25 23.02
CA GLN A 165 -0.95 -37.25 21.78
C GLN A 165 -2.26 -38.01 21.98
N ASN A 166 -3.37 -37.38 21.60
CA ASN A 166 -4.67 -38.04 21.54
C ASN A 166 -5.19 -38.01 20.09
N PRO A 167 -5.65 -39.14 19.53
CA PRO A 167 -6.31 -39.15 18.23
C PRO A 167 -7.70 -38.48 18.25
N THR A 168 -8.41 -38.46 19.38
CA THR A 168 -9.75 -37.87 19.46
C THR A 168 -9.73 -36.36 19.66
N ASP A 169 -8.68 -35.82 20.28
CA ASP A 169 -8.48 -34.38 20.43
C ASP A 169 -7.47 -33.87 19.39
N ALA A 170 -7.99 -33.57 18.20
CA ALA A 170 -7.21 -33.03 17.10
C ALA A 170 -6.74 -31.59 17.36
N SER A 171 -7.39 -30.87 18.27
CA SER A 171 -7.28 -29.42 18.42
C SER A 171 -6.00 -28.94 19.14
N LYS A 172 -5.34 -29.84 19.90
CA LYS A 172 -4.20 -29.54 20.78
C LYS A 172 -2.89 -29.24 20.05
N PHE A 173 -2.67 -29.83 18.87
CA PHE A 173 -1.42 -29.67 18.07
C PHE A 173 -1.64 -28.91 16.76
N ASN A 174 -2.69 -28.10 16.71
CA ASN A 174 -2.90 -27.21 15.58
C ASN A 174 -1.91 -26.04 15.66
N LEU A 175 -1.00 -25.94 14.68
CA LEU A 175 0.02 -24.88 14.62
C LEU A 175 -0.58 -23.47 14.73
N SER A 176 -1.76 -23.27 14.15
CA SER A 176 -2.45 -21.98 14.14
C SER A 176 -2.85 -21.50 15.54
N ARG A 177 -2.90 -22.42 16.53
CA ARG A 177 -3.23 -22.09 17.93
C ARG A 177 -2.00 -21.72 18.77
N PHE A 178 -0.78 -21.99 18.30
CA PHE A 178 0.42 -21.73 19.10
C PHE A 178 0.60 -20.22 19.30
N HIS A 179 0.70 -19.79 20.55
CA HIS A 179 0.79 -18.38 20.91
C HIS A 179 1.92 -17.62 20.20
N HIS A 180 3.11 -18.21 20.12
CA HIS A 180 4.26 -17.58 19.45
C HIS A 180 4.06 -17.44 17.93
N ILE A 181 3.34 -18.37 17.30
CA ILE A 181 3.00 -18.30 15.86
C ILE A 181 1.92 -17.25 15.63
N LYS A 182 0.85 -17.25 16.45
CA LYS A 182 -0.26 -16.30 16.36
C LYS A 182 0.20 -14.85 16.51
N ASN A 183 1.15 -14.61 17.40
CA ASN A 183 1.64 -13.27 17.74
C ASN A 183 2.96 -12.92 17.04
N ASN A 184 3.44 -13.75 16.09
CA ASN A 184 4.72 -13.58 15.40
C ASN A 184 5.91 -13.32 16.34
N LEU A 185 5.92 -13.95 17.53
CA LEU A 185 7.00 -13.85 18.50
C LEU A 185 8.12 -14.81 18.08
N ARG A 186 9.21 -14.25 17.54
CA ARG A 186 10.41 -15.00 17.16
C ARG A 186 11.58 -14.50 18.01
N VAL A 187 12.42 -15.43 18.44
CA VAL A 187 13.73 -15.08 19.00
C VAL A 187 14.60 -14.70 17.80
N GLU A 188 14.92 -13.41 17.66
CA GLU A 188 15.85 -12.89 16.66
C GLU A 188 17.30 -13.13 17.12
N ASP A 189 18.19 -13.54 16.22
CA ASP A 189 19.61 -13.75 16.53
C ASP A 189 20.31 -12.41 16.81
N GLU A 190 21.29 -12.40 17.70
CA GLU A 190 21.99 -11.15 18.12
C GLU A 190 22.58 -10.35 16.95
N GLU A 191 22.92 -11.00 15.84
CA GLU A 191 23.41 -10.34 14.61
C GLU A 191 22.33 -9.53 13.91
N THR A 192 21.11 -10.07 13.81
CA THR A 192 19.97 -9.39 13.14
C THR A 192 19.49 -8.15 13.90
N ILE A 193 19.60 -8.15 15.22
CA ILE A 193 19.28 -7.00 16.07
C ILE A 193 20.30 -5.87 15.89
N ARG A 194 21.58 -6.20 15.67
CA ARG A 194 22.65 -5.22 15.39
C ARG A 194 22.49 -4.58 14.01
N GLU A 195 22.08 -5.36 13.00
CA GLU A 195 21.85 -4.86 11.65
C GLU A 195 20.66 -3.90 11.52
N ARG A 196 19.64 -4.05 12.39
CA ARG A 196 18.46 -3.18 12.37
C ARG A 196 18.73 -1.80 12.98
N ASN A 197 19.62 -1.72 13.96
CA ASN A 197 19.81 -0.51 14.76
C ASN A 197 20.83 0.47 14.17
N ASP A 198 21.71 0.01 13.26
CA ASP A 198 22.74 0.85 12.63
C ASP A 198 22.63 0.83 11.09
N PRO A 199 22.25 1.96 10.43
CA PRO A 199 22.22 2.04 8.97
C PRO A 199 23.59 1.86 8.30
N ASN A 200 24.68 1.97 9.09
CA ASN A 200 26.06 1.76 8.66
C ASN A 200 26.63 0.37 9.00
N ALA A 201 25.86 -0.58 9.54
CA ALA A 201 26.37 -1.88 9.96
C ALA A 201 26.98 -2.73 8.82
N LYS A 202 26.57 -2.49 7.56
CA LYS A 202 27.08 -3.17 6.36
C LYS A 202 28.34 -2.53 5.76
N LEU A 203 28.80 -1.38 6.27
CA LEU A 203 29.96 -0.64 5.78
C LEU A 203 31.29 -1.08 6.42
N LYS A 204 31.45 -2.37 6.77
CA LYS A 204 32.68 -2.86 7.40
C LYS A 204 33.93 -2.85 6.50
N THR A 205 33.79 -2.50 5.22
CA THR A 205 34.90 -2.50 4.24
C THR A 205 34.92 -1.26 3.36
N VAL A 206 34.74 -0.07 3.95
CA VAL A 206 35.05 1.20 3.26
C VAL A 206 36.39 1.73 3.76
N SER A 207 37.20 2.21 2.81
CA SER A 207 38.49 2.86 3.08
C SER A 207 38.28 4.11 3.94
N ALA A 208 39.22 4.44 4.82
CA ALA A 208 39.18 5.65 5.65
C ALA A 208 39.02 6.93 4.81
N GLU A 209 39.56 6.94 3.59
CA GLU A 209 39.42 8.05 2.66
C GLU A 209 37.97 8.23 2.20
N THR A 210 37.23 7.13 1.99
CA THR A 210 35.84 7.18 1.53
C THR A 210 34.85 7.63 2.60
N SER A 211 35.14 7.40 3.89
CA SER A 211 34.32 7.94 4.98
C SER A 211 34.50 9.45 5.16
N ASP A 212 35.73 9.94 5.00
CA ASP A 212 36.04 11.36 5.16
C ASP A 212 35.42 12.20 4.02
N ILE A 213 35.46 11.69 2.78
CA ILE A 213 34.84 12.32 1.62
C ILE A 213 33.32 12.41 1.77
N LEU A 214 32.66 11.36 2.30
CA LEU A 214 31.22 11.36 2.51
C LEU A 214 30.81 12.40 3.57
N ALA A 215 31.60 12.52 4.64
CA ALA A 215 31.39 13.48 5.71
C ALA A 215 31.64 14.94 5.29
N GLU A 216 32.52 15.18 4.31
CA GLU A 216 32.70 16.50 3.68
C GLU A 216 31.56 16.83 2.71
N LEU A 217 31.12 15.88 1.89
CA LEU A 217 29.99 16.08 0.95
C LEU A 217 28.69 16.47 1.66
N GLU A 218 28.41 15.85 2.81
CA GLU A 218 27.22 16.19 3.62
C GLU A 218 27.31 17.58 4.26
N ARG A 219 28.52 18.08 4.54
CA ARG A 219 28.74 19.42 5.09
C ARG A 219 28.66 20.51 4.02
N ASP A 220 29.11 20.22 2.82
CA ASP A 220 29.30 21.23 1.78
C ASP A 220 28.10 21.38 0.82
N TYR A 221 27.18 20.41 0.79
CA TYR A 221 26.02 20.47 -0.10
C TYR A 221 24.85 21.28 0.52
N LYS A 222 24.76 22.56 0.16
CA LYS A 222 23.51 23.33 0.24
C LYS A 222 22.92 23.52 -1.16
N PRO A 223 21.77 22.91 -1.49
CA PRO A 223 21.14 23.13 -2.77
C PRO A 223 20.75 24.61 -2.92
N PRO A 224 21.04 25.27 -4.05
CA PRO A 224 20.64 26.65 -4.27
C PRO A 224 19.11 26.73 -4.42
N GLU A 225 18.47 27.62 -3.67
CA GLU A 225 17.07 27.97 -3.87
C GLU A 225 16.91 28.67 -5.24
N GLN A 226 16.42 27.93 -6.23
CA GLN A 226 15.91 28.53 -7.46
C GLN A 226 14.57 29.21 -7.14
N LYS A 227 14.57 30.54 -7.03
CA LYS A 227 13.32 31.30 -7.19
C LYS A 227 12.94 31.23 -8.66
N GLU A 228 12.08 30.28 -8.99
CA GLU A 228 11.45 30.18 -10.29
C GLU A 228 10.80 31.52 -10.64
N LYS A 229 11.30 32.18 -11.70
CA LYS A 229 10.51 33.19 -12.37
C LYS A 229 9.33 32.46 -12.97
N THR A 230 8.17 32.56 -12.34
CA THR A 230 6.91 32.04 -12.87
C THR A 230 6.62 32.73 -14.20
N VAL A 231 7.02 32.08 -15.30
CA VAL A 231 6.54 32.45 -16.62
C VAL A 231 5.04 32.25 -16.57
N LYS A 232 4.24 33.33 -16.60
CA LYS A 232 2.78 33.23 -16.70
C LYS A 232 2.49 32.39 -17.95
N ALA A 233 1.94 31.19 -17.76
CA ALA A 233 1.62 30.28 -18.85
C ALA A 233 0.65 30.99 -19.82
N THR A 234 0.97 30.98 -21.11
CA THR A 234 0.05 31.46 -22.15
C THR A 234 -0.82 30.31 -22.63
N ALA A 235 -2.13 30.53 -22.73
CA ALA A 235 -3.05 29.51 -23.24
C ALA A 235 -2.73 29.13 -24.69
N ASP A 236 -2.63 27.83 -24.94
CA ASP A 236 -2.67 27.22 -26.25
C ASP A 236 -4.10 27.25 -26.80
N LYS A 237 -4.25 26.98 -28.10
CA LYS A 237 -5.56 26.93 -28.74
C LYS A 237 -6.51 25.90 -28.12
N PHE A 238 -5.97 24.80 -27.57
CA PHE A 238 -6.75 23.72 -26.97
C PHE A 238 -7.17 23.98 -25.53
N ASN A 239 -6.43 24.80 -24.78
CA ASN A 239 -6.72 25.09 -23.37
C ASN A 239 -7.18 26.55 -23.15
N ALA A 240 -7.46 27.29 -24.22
CA ALA A 240 -8.07 28.61 -24.14
C ALA A 240 -9.58 28.50 -23.83
N ALA A 241 -9.99 29.01 -22.67
CA ALA A 241 -11.39 29.08 -22.31
C ALA A 241 -12.17 30.09 -23.15
N HIS A 242 -13.48 29.87 -23.29
CA HIS A 242 -14.40 30.83 -23.91
C HIS A 242 -14.59 32.12 -23.10
N TYR A 243 -14.11 32.16 -21.86
CA TYR A 243 -14.15 33.33 -20.99
C TYR A 243 -12.74 33.88 -20.70
N SER A 244 -12.65 35.19 -20.45
CA SER A 244 -11.37 35.85 -20.14
C SER A 244 -10.94 35.66 -18.68
N THR A 245 -9.66 35.87 -18.38
CA THR A 245 -9.11 35.85 -17.00
C THR A 245 -9.71 36.93 -16.08
N GLY A 246 -10.45 37.90 -16.63
CA GLY A 246 -11.02 39.02 -15.86
C GLY A 246 -9.98 40.04 -15.38
N ALA A 247 -8.69 39.83 -15.66
CA ALA A 247 -7.61 40.66 -15.16
C ALA A 247 -7.65 42.11 -15.70
N VAL A 248 -8.11 42.30 -16.94
CA VAL A 248 -8.37 43.65 -17.50
C VAL A 248 -9.48 44.37 -16.70
N ALA A 249 -10.56 43.69 -16.36
CA ALA A 249 -11.66 44.27 -15.58
C ALA A 249 -11.27 44.52 -14.11
N ALA A 250 -10.52 43.59 -13.51
CA ALA A 250 -9.99 43.73 -12.16
C ALA A 250 -8.98 44.88 -12.05
N GLY A 251 -8.06 45.02 -13.00
CA GLY A 251 -7.09 46.12 -13.05
C GLY A 251 -7.73 47.46 -13.38
N PHE A 252 -8.89 47.47 -14.03
CA PHE A 252 -9.67 48.70 -14.26
C PHE A 252 -10.41 49.18 -13.01
N THR A 253 -10.89 48.24 -12.16
CA THR A 253 -11.75 48.55 -11.02
C THR A 253 -11.03 48.56 -9.67
N SER A 254 -9.83 47.96 -9.58
CA SER A 254 -9.06 47.86 -8.33
C SER A 254 -7.90 48.85 -8.30
N THR A 255 -7.68 49.47 -7.14
CA THR A 255 -6.52 50.33 -6.87
C THR A 255 -5.26 49.54 -6.51
N VAL A 256 -5.39 48.24 -6.23
CA VAL A 256 -4.29 47.36 -5.77
C VAL A 256 -3.74 46.49 -6.90
N MET A 257 -4.58 46.14 -7.89
CA MET A 257 -4.18 45.29 -9.00
C MET A 257 -3.47 46.11 -10.09
N PRO A 258 -2.44 45.56 -10.75
CA PRO A 258 -1.80 46.23 -11.88
C PRO A 258 -2.78 46.35 -13.06
N ARG A 259 -2.70 47.47 -13.80
CA ARG A 259 -3.47 47.67 -15.03
C ARG A 259 -3.03 46.68 -16.11
N GLU A 260 -3.97 45.90 -16.63
CA GLU A 260 -3.76 45.05 -17.80
C GLU A 260 -4.63 45.56 -18.97
N THR A 261 -4.06 45.68 -20.16
CA THR A 261 -4.72 46.24 -21.35
C THR A 261 -5.05 45.20 -22.42
N VAL A 262 -4.61 43.95 -22.22
CA VAL A 262 -4.78 42.86 -23.19
C VAL A 262 -5.69 41.81 -22.57
N HIS A 263 -6.82 41.54 -23.22
CA HIS A 263 -7.69 40.44 -22.82
C HIS A 263 -7.01 39.10 -23.11
N GLN A 264 -6.80 38.31 -22.06
CA GLN A 264 -6.30 36.95 -22.16
C GLN A 264 -7.44 35.98 -21.83
N ALA A 265 -7.56 34.91 -22.63
CA ALA A 265 -8.47 33.81 -22.31
C ALA A 265 -7.98 33.11 -21.02
N ALA A 266 -8.92 32.68 -20.18
CA ALA A 266 -8.56 31.87 -19.02
C ALA A 266 -8.01 30.52 -19.48
N ILE A 267 -7.07 29.96 -18.74
CA ILE A 267 -6.45 28.67 -19.07
C ILE A 267 -7.32 27.58 -18.45
N ILE A 268 -7.88 26.72 -19.30
CA ILE A 268 -8.52 25.47 -18.88
C ILE A 268 -7.41 24.53 -18.38
N ALA A 269 -7.64 23.86 -17.26
CA ALA A 269 -6.71 22.84 -16.78
C ALA A 269 -6.50 21.75 -17.84
N ASP A 270 -5.25 21.38 -18.11
CA ASP A 270 -4.90 20.39 -19.14
C ASP A 270 -5.62 19.04 -18.94
N ASP A 271 -5.89 18.66 -17.69
CA ASP A 271 -6.65 17.47 -17.32
C ASP A 271 -8.05 17.46 -17.95
N LEU A 272 -8.78 18.58 -17.95
CA LEU A 272 -10.14 18.68 -18.49
C LEU A 272 -10.15 18.53 -20.01
N VAL A 273 -9.19 19.16 -20.69
CA VAL A 273 -9.02 19.06 -22.16
C VAL A 273 -8.75 17.62 -22.56
N ARG A 274 -7.97 16.90 -21.74
CA ARG A 274 -7.70 15.49 -21.99
C ARG A 274 -8.93 14.62 -21.78
N TYR A 275 -9.66 14.83 -20.70
CA TYR A 275 -10.83 14.01 -20.36
C TYR A 275 -11.93 14.02 -21.42
N GLU A 276 -12.13 15.13 -22.15
CA GLU A 276 -13.09 15.20 -23.26
C GLU A 276 -12.79 14.21 -24.40
N ARG A 277 -11.54 13.75 -24.51
CA ARG A 277 -11.08 12.84 -25.57
C ARG A 277 -11.18 11.36 -25.18
N VAL A 278 -11.33 11.07 -23.89
CA VAL A 278 -11.41 9.72 -23.36
C VAL A 278 -12.82 9.17 -23.54
N LYS A 279 -13.02 8.32 -24.56
CA LYS A 279 -14.33 7.71 -24.87
C LYS A 279 -14.40 6.20 -24.61
N LYS A 280 -13.26 5.58 -24.32
CA LYS A 280 -13.14 4.13 -24.10
C LYS A 280 -13.18 3.81 -22.61
N LYS A 281 -13.66 2.61 -22.29
CA LYS A 281 -13.61 2.06 -20.93
C LYS A 281 -12.22 1.48 -20.64
N GLY A 282 -11.81 1.53 -19.38
CA GLY A 282 -10.58 0.92 -18.90
C GLY A 282 -10.81 -0.50 -18.37
N TYR A 283 -9.80 -1.36 -18.46
CA TYR A 283 -9.83 -2.71 -17.90
C TYR A 283 -8.60 -3.00 -17.05
N VAL A 284 -8.83 -3.46 -15.82
CA VAL A 284 -7.77 -3.77 -14.85
C VAL A 284 -8.01 -5.14 -14.24
N ARG A 285 -6.95 -5.93 -14.07
CA ARG A 285 -6.98 -7.16 -13.28
C ARG A 285 -6.16 -7.00 -12.01
N LEU A 286 -6.82 -7.15 -10.88
CA LEU A 286 -6.17 -7.23 -9.58
C LEU A 286 -5.92 -8.70 -9.25
N VAL A 287 -4.66 -9.04 -8.99
CA VAL A 287 -4.25 -10.35 -8.49
C VAL A 287 -4.16 -10.22 -6.98
N THR A 288 -5.06 -10.87 -6.25
CA THR A 288 -5.09 -10.92 -4.79
C THR A 288 -4.60 -12.29 -4.28
N ASN A 289 -4.44 -12.43 -2.97
CA ASN A 289 -4.17 -13.72 -2.34
C ASN A 289 -5.30 -14.74 -2.49
N PHE A 290 -6.55 -14.29 -2.70
CA PHE A 290 -7.73 -15.16 -2.86
C PHE A 290 -8.08 -15.46 -4.33
N GLY A 291 -7.41 -14.81 -5.28
CA GLY A 291 -7.62 -15.03 -6.71
C GLY A 291 -7.53 -13.74 -7.53
N THR A 292 -8.14 -13.74 -8.71
CA THR A 292 -8.06 -12.60 -9.63
C THR A 292 -9.41 -11.91 -9.77
N LEU A 293 -9.43 -10.58 -9.68
CA LEU A 293 -10.59 -9.74 -9.93
C LEU A 293 -10.38 -8.96 -11.22
N ASN A 294 -11.33 -9.07 -12.16
CA ASN A 294 -11.34 -8.28 -13.39
C ASN A 294 -12.33 -7.13 -13.24
N LEU A 295 -11.87 -5.91 -13.50
CA LEU A 295 -12.57 -4.66 -13.30
C LEU A 295 -12.78 -3.96 -14.64
N GLU A 296 -13.99 -3.46 -14.86
CA GLU A 296 -14.36 -2.53 -15.93
C GLU A 296 -14.51 -1.13 -15.32
N LEU A 297 -13.81 -0.14 -15.89
CA LEU A 297 -13.78 1.23 -15.41
C LEU A 297 -14.51 2.17 -16.38
N HIS A 298 -15.32 3.07 -15.84
CA HIS A 298 -16.13 4.06 -16.58
C HIS A 298 -15.35 5.36 -16.85
N CYS A 299 -14.23 5.25 -17.56
CA CYS A 299 -13.32 6.39 -17.82
C CYS A 299 -13.94 7.51 -18.66
N ASP A 300 -15.00 7.20 -19.42
CA ASP A 300 -15.79 8.14 -20.21
C ASP A 300 -16.69 9.04 -19.36
N ILE A 301 -17.16 8.53 -18.22
CA ILE A 301 -18.13 9.23 -17.37
C ILE A 301 -17.44 9.89 -16.17
N VAL A 302 -16.48 9.19 -15.55
CA VAL A 302 -15.75 9.62 -14.34
C VAL A 302 -14.23 9.59 -14.57
N PRO A 303 -13.74 10.46 -15.47
CA PRO A 303 -12.37 10.38 -15.96
C PRO A 303 -11.34 10.66 -14.87
N LYS A 304 -11.60 11.61 -13.96
CA LYS A 304 -10.63 11.99 -12.91
C LYS A 304 -10.43 10.86 -11.91
N THR A 305 -11.52 10.21 -11.51
CA THR A 305 -11.48 9.06 -10.61
C THR A 305 -10.77 7.86 -11.25
N CYS A 306 -11.08 7.57 -12.51
CA CYS A 306 -10.45 6.46 -13.24
C CYS A 306 -8.96 6.67 -13.48
N GLU A 307 -8.54 7.88 -13.82
CA GLU A 307 -7.12 8.20 -13.99
C GLU A 307 -6.35 7.93 -12.69
N ASN A 308 -6.86 8.45 -11.57
CA ASN A 308 -6.24 8.27 -10.27
C ASN A 308 -6.08 6.77 -9.96
N PHE A 309 -7.11 5.97 -10.20
CA PHE A 309 -7.06 4.53 -9.99
C PHE A 309 -6.03 3.81 -10.91
N LEU A 310 -6.02 4.14 -12.20
CA LEU A 310 -5.12 3.51 -13.18
C LEU A 310 -3.65 3.82 -12.91
N LYS A 311 -3.34 5.07 -12.56
CA LYS A 311 -1.97 5.47 -12.21
C LYS A 311 -1.51 4.78 -10.92
N HIS A 312 -2.33 4.70 -9.88
CA HIS A 312 -1.99 3.95 -8.65
C HIS A 312 -1.77 2.45 -8.90
N CYS A 313 -2.47 1.87 -9.87
CA CYS A 313 -2.22 0.49 -10.30
C CYS A 313 -0.83 0.32 -10.93
N GLN A 314 -0.26 1.35 -11.55
CA GLN A 314 1.06 1.33 -12.18
C GLN A 314 2.19 1.67 -11.19
N THR A 315 2.01 2.70 -10.37
CA THR A 315 3.07 3.25 -9.49
C THR A 315 3.13 2.59 -8.11
N GLY A 316 2.03 1.96 -7.67
CA GLY A 316 1.84 1.44 -6.33
C GLY A 316 0.87 2.28 -5.52
N GLY A 317 -0.08 1.63 -4.86
CA GLY A 317 -1.09 2.26 -3.99
C GLY A 317 -0.55 2.71 -2.64
N ASP A 318 -1.44 2.85 -1.66
CA ASP A 318 -1.10 3.27 -0.29
C ASP A 318 -0.55 2.12 0.58
N PRO A 319 0.75 2.11 0.93
CA PRO A 319 1.38 1.02 1.66
C PRO A 319 1.05 1.00 3.16
N THR A 320 0.31 1.98 3.69
CA THR A 320 0.23 2.18 5.16
C THR A 320 -0.69 1.20 5.89
N ASN A 321 -1.60 0.48 5.21
CA ASN A 321 -2.53 -0.51 5.79
C ASN A 321 -3.30 -0.06 7.07
N THR A 322 -3.41 1.25 7.31
CA THR A 322 -4.04 1.80 8.52
C THR A 322 -5.53 2.08 8.34
N GLY A 323 -6.02 2.15 7.09
CA GLY A 323 -7.38 2.57 6.75
C GLY A 323 -7.62 4.08 6.78
N ASN A 324 -6.62 4.88 7.22
CA ASN A 324 -6.68 6.35 7.28
C ASN A 324 -5.66 7.02 6.33
N GLY A 325 -4.88 6.23 5.58
CA GLY A 325 -3.89 6.72 4.63
C GLY A 325 -4.44 6.88 3.21
N GLY A 326 -3.57 7.30 2.30
CA GLY A 326 -3.83 7.25 0.87
C GLY A 326 -4.03 8.62 0.23
N LYS A 327 -3.05 9.02 -0.57
CA LYS A 327 -3.07 10.27 -1.33
C LYS A 327 -3.49 10.00 -2.77
N SER A 328 -4.15 10.97 -3.38
CA SER A 328 -4.39 10.96 -4.82
C SER A 328 -3.07 11.14 -5.59
N ILE A 329 -3.10 10.98 -6.91
CA ILE A 329 -1.93 11.25 -7.77
C ILE A 329 -1.48 12.71 -7.74
N TRP A 330 -2.35 13.61 -7.29
CA TRP A 330 -2.11 15.05 -7.24
C TRP A 330 -1.69 15.52 -5.84
N ASP A 331 -1.43 14.60 -4.91
CA ASP A 331 -1.12 14.86 -3.49
C ASP A 331 -2.20 15.69 -2.72
N ALA A 332 -3.33 15.99 -3.36
CA ALA A 332 -4.45 16.73 -2.82
C ALA A 332 -5.77 15.97 -3.09
N PRO A 333 -6.78 16.07 -2.20
CA PRO A 333 -8.08 15.46 -2.45
C PRO A 333 -8.72 16.01 -3.74
N PHE A 334 -9.49 15.17 -4.43
CA PHE A 334 -10.13 15.55 -5.70
C PHE A 334 -11.67 15.44 -5.62
N PRO A 335 -12.39 16.22 -6.46
CA PRO A 335 -13.84 16.36 -6.36
C PRO A 335 -14.59 15.07 -6.69
N ASP A 336 -15.80 14.95 -6.17
CA ASP A 336 -16.71 13.85 -6.44
C ASP A 336 -17.34 13.96 -7.85
N GLU A 337 -17.44 12.84 -8.56
CA GLU A 337 -17.99 12.78 -9.92
C GLU A 337 -19.32 12.00 -9.94
N PHE A 338 -20.38 12.57 -9.33
CA PHE A 338 -21.69 11.91 -9.29
C PHE A 338 -22.42 11.98 -10.62
N LYS A 339 -22.96 10.83 -11.04
CA LYS A 339 -23.67 10.70 -12.32
C LYS A 339 -24.98 9.93 -12.11
N PRO A 340 -26.11 10.35 -12.70
CA PRO A 340 -27.41 9.76 -12.42
C PRO A 340 -27.55 8.32 -12.95
N ASN A 341 -26.74 7.95 -13.95
CA ASN A 341 -26.68 6.61 -14.52
C ASN A 341 -25.79 5.64 -13.72
N LEU A 342 -24.93 6.14 -12.83
CA LEU A 342 -24.06 5.34 -11.99
C LEU A 342 -24.60 5.32 -10.57
N THR A 343 -25.17 4.18 -10.19
CA THR A 343 -25.74 3.95 -8.86
C THR A 343 -25.19 2.66 -8.26
N HIS A 344 -25.23 2.54 -6.94
CA HIS A 344 -24.80 1.34 -6.22
C HIS A 344 -25.87 0.24 -6.28
N GLN A 345 -26.31 -0.09 -7.49
CA GLN A 345 -27.26 -1.17 -7.76
C GLN A 345 -26.52 -2.39 -8.27
N GLY A 346 -26.68 -3.52 -7.59
CA GLY A 346 -26.02 -4.77 -7.91
C GLY A 346 -24.79 -5.06 -7.05
N ARG A 347 -24.29 -6.27 -7.20
CA ARG A 347 -23.08 -6.76 -6.56
C ARG A 347 -21.87 -6.44 -7.43
N GLY A 348 -20.76 -6.09 -6.79
CA GLY A 348 -19.48 -5.84 -7.45
C GLY A 348 -19.35 -4.45 -8.06
N ILE A 349 -20.03 -3.44 -7.50
CA ILE A 349 -19.85 -2.04 -7.93
C ILE A 349 -18.61 -1.47 -7.23
N LEU A 350 -17.79 -0.71 -7.97
CA LEU A 350 -16.58 -0.06 -7.48
C LEU A 350 -16.83 1.42 -7.23
N SER A 351 -16.47 1.87 -6.03
CA SER A 351 -16.66 3.26 -5.61
C SER A 351 -15.49 3.77 -4.76
N MET A 352 -15.25 5.08 -4.80
CA MET A 352 -14.22 5.73 -3.98
C MET A 352 -14.67 5.90 -2.54
N ALA A 353 -13.78 5.65 -1.59
CA ALA A 353 -13.97 6.03 -0.20
C ALA A 353 -13.57 7.51 -0.01
N ASN A 354 -14.37 8.23 0.75
CA ASN A 354 -14.15 9.63 1.08
C ASN A 354 -14.48 9.90 2.57
N SER A 355 -14.05 11.04 3.08
CA SER A 355 -14.31 11.49 4.47
C SER A 355 -15.24 12.71 4.53
N GLY A 356 -15.97 12.97 3.45
CA GLY A 356 -16.76 14.17 3.23
C GLY A 356 -16.83 14.52 1.73
N PRO A 357 -17.64 15.52 1.35
CA PRO A 357 -17.74 15.97 -0.03
C PRO A 357 -16.37 16.37 -0.60
N ASP A 358 -16.07 15.93 -1.81
CA ASP A 358 -14.85 16.30 -2.57
C ASP A 358 -13.52 15.92 -1.89
N THR A 359 -13.52 14.85 -1.08
CA THR A 359 -12.33 14.38 -0.35
C THR A 359 -11.79 13.04 -0.86
N ASN A 360 -11.86 12.77 -2.16
CA ASN A 360 -11.38 11.50 -2.71
C ASN A 360 -9.84 11.41 -2.68
N GLY A 361 -9.34 10.25 -2.25
CA GLY A 361 -7.91 9.92 -2.18
C GLY A 361 -7.55 8.72 -3.05
N SER A 362 -6.94 7.69 -2.47
CA SER A 362 -6.63 6.42 -3.16
C SER A 362 -7.45 5.23 -2.69
N GLN A 363 -8.25 5.40 -1.64
CA GLN A 363 -9.04 4.32 -1.06
C GLN A 363 -10.30 4.07 -1.89
N PHE A 364 -10.62 2.79 -2.13
CA PHE A 364 -11.83 2.39 -2.82
C PHE A 364 -12.49 1.20 -2.12
N PHE A 365 -13.74 0.95 -2.45
CA PHE A 365 -14.47 -0.21 -1.95
C PHE A 365 -15.24 -0.90 -3.07
N ILE A 366 -15.54 -2.17 -2.84
CA ILE A 366 -16.38 -3.00 -3.70
C ILE A 366 -17.65 -3.34 -2.93
N THR A 367 -18.81 -3.13 -3.52
CA THR A 367 -20.08 -3.49 -2.90
C THR A 367 -20.36 -5.00 -3.03
N PHE A 368 -20.80 -5.64 -1.96
CA PHE A 368 -21.29 -7.03 -2.02
C PHE A 368 -22.77 -7.12 -2.41
N ARG A 369 -23.52 -6.03 -2.22
CA ARG A 369 -24.96 -5.93 -2.47
C ARG A 369 -25.32 -4.53 -2.96
N SER A 370 -26.57 -4.35 -3.37
CA SER A 370 -27.11 -3.03 -3.73
C SER A 370 -27.21 -2.12 -2.49
N CYS A 371 -26.54 -0.97 -2.53
CA CYS A 371 -26.42 -0.04 -1.40
C CYS A 371 -26.83 1.37 -1.79
N ARG A 372 -28.14 1.60 -1.99
CA ARG A 372 -28.69 2.90 -2.45
C ARG A 372 -28.41 4.08 -1.52
N HIS A 373 -28.08 3.83 -0.25
CA HIS A 373 -27.76 4.88 0.73
C HIS A 373 -26.38 5.54 0.50
N LEU A 374 -25.53 4.94 -0.34
CA LEU A 374 -24.23 5.44 -0.78
C LEU A 374 -24.31 6.28 -2.05
N ASP A 375 -25.47 6.26 -2.74
CA ASP A 375 -25.69 7.04 -3.94
C ASP A 375 -25.55 8.54 -3.63
N ARG A 376 -24.82 9.26 -4.50
CA ARG A 376 -24.46 10.68 -4.34
C ARG A 376 -23.65 11.02 -3.09
N LYS A 377 -23.07 10.01 -2.43
CA LYS A 377 -22.07 10.19 -1.38
C LYS A 377 -20.70 9.70 -1.83
N HIS A 378 -20.66 8.59 -2.55
CA HIS A 378 -19.43 8.00 -3.06
C HIS A 378 -19.45 7.95 -4.58
N THR A 379 -18.33 8.32 -5.20
CA THR A 379 -18.17 8.32 -6.65
C THR A 379 -18.03 6.89 -7.15
N VAL A 380 -19.01 6.41 -7.91
CA VAL A 380 -18.98 5.09 -8.58
C VAL A 380 -18.14 5.22 -9.85
N PHE A 381 -17.13 4.37 -10.01
CA PHE A 381 -16.21 4.47 -11.16
C PHE A 381 -15.97 3.18 -11.93
N GLY A 382 -16.55 2.06 -11.48
CA GLY A 382 -16.43 0.81 -12.21
C GLY A 382 -17.31 -0.29 -11.67
N LYS A 383 -17.13 -1.48 -12.24
CA LYS A 383 -17.79 -2.72 -11.79
C LYS A 383 -16.89 -3.93 -12.03
N ILE A 384 -17.14 -5.00 -11.29
CA ILE A 384 -16.50 -6.29 -11.50
C ILE A 384 -17.16 -6.98 -12.70
N VAL A 385 -16.32 -7.44 -13.64
CA VAL A 385 -16.75 -8.22 -14.81
C VAL A 385 -16.32 -9.69 -14.73
N GLY A 386 -15.38 -10.03 -13.85
CA GLY A 386 -14.95 -11.41 -13.65
C GLY A 386 -14.22 -11.60 -12.32
N GLY A 387 -14.22 -12.83 -11.81
CA GLY A 387 -13.69 -13.13 -10.47
C GLY A 387 -14.72 -12.98 -9.35
N LEU A 388 -16.02 -13.16 -9.67
CA LEU A 388 -17.08 -13.09 -8.67
C LEU A 388 -16.90 -14.17 -7.58
N ASP A 389 -16.29 -15.30 -7.91
CA ASP A 389 -15.93 -16.36 -6.95
C ASP A 389 -14.89 -15.89 -5.94
N THR A 390 -13.89 -15.11 -6.38
CA THR A 390 -12.91 -14.47 -5.50
C THR A 390 -13.59 -13.45 -4.60
N LEU A 391 -14.55 -12.68 -5.11
CA LEU A 391 -15.35 -11.76 -4.30
C LEU A 391 -16.20 -12.52 -3.25
N ASN A 392 -16.78 -13.67 -3.62
CA ASN A 392 -17.50 -14.55 -2.70
C ASN A 392 -16.59 -15.14 -1.62
N ALA A 393 -15.36 -15.52 -1.98
CA ALA A 393 -14.37 -16.00 -1.02
C ALA A 393 -13.99 -14.88 -0.04
N MET A 394 -13.81 -13.66 -0.53
CA MET A 394 -13.49 -12.49 0.28
C MET A 394 -14.63 -12.07 1.21
N GLU A 395 -15.89 -12.22 0.79
CA GLU A 395 -17.07 -11.96 1.63
C GLU A 395 -17.22 -12.98 2.78
N LYS A 396 -16.70 -14.20 2.62
CA LYS A 396 -16.78 -15.26 3.65
C LYS A 396 -15.78 -15.08 4.79
N ILE A 397 -14.81 -14.18 4.65
CA ILE A 397 -13.77 -13.97 5.64
C ILE A 397 -14.39 -13.26 6.85
N GLU A 398 -14.12 -13.81 8.03
CA GLU A 398 -14.57 -13.22 9.28
C GLU A 398 -13.87 -11.87 9.52
N VAL A 399 -14.59 -10.93 10.13
CA VAL A 399 -14.11 -9.59 10.45
C VAL A 399 -14.08 -9.38 11.96
N ASP A 400 -13.06 -8.67 12.45
CA ASP A 400 -12.96 -8.23 13.84
C ASP A 400 -13.95 -7.07 14.11
N ASN A 401 -14.13 -6.73 15.39
CA ASN A 401 -14.98 -5.64 15.88
C ASN A 401 -14.63 -4.25 15.31
N LYS A 402 -13.49 -4.11 14.62
CA LYS A 402 -13.03 -2.90 13.93
C LYS A 402 -13.21 -2.97 12.40
N ASP A 403 -14.10 -3.84 11.91
CA ASP A 403 -14.36 -4.06 10.47
C ASP A 403 -13.13 -4.52 9.67
N ARG A 404 -12.15 -5.15 10.34
CA ARG A 404 -10.93 -5.63 9.70
C ARG A 404 -11.02 -7.14 9.50
N PRO A 405 -10.83 -7.66 8.28
CA PRO A 405 -10.73 -9.09 8.04
C PRO A 405 -9.69 -9.74 8.95
N ILE A 406 -10.00 -10.91 9.50
CA ILE A 406 -9.06 -11.70 10.30
C ILE A 406 -7.91 -12.20 9.41
N GLU A 407 -8.24 -12.61 8.18
CA GLU A 407 -7.26 -12.91 7.15
C GLU A 407 -7.04 -11.67 6.26
N ASP A 408 -5.81 -11.18 6.22
CA ASP A 408 -5.45 -10.02 5.41
C ASP A 408 -5.70 -10.28 3.92
N ILE A 409 -6.55 -9.46 3.32
CA ILE A 409 -6.79 -9.47 1.88
C ILE A 409 -5.81 -8.51 1.24
N ILE A 410 -4.81 -9.05 0.55
CA ILE A 410 -3.75 -8.27 -0.08
C ILE A 410 -3.85 -8.32 -1.60
N ILE A 411 -3.66 -7.17 -2.25
CA ILE A 411 -3.45 -7.10 -3.69
C ILE A 411 -1.94 -7.30 -3.93
N LEU A 412 -1.61 -8.38 -4.63
CA LEU A 412 -0.23 -8.72 -4.97
C LEU A 412 0.25 -7.90 -6.16
N ARG A 413 -0.61 -7.75 -7.17
CA ARG A 413 -0.29 -7.08 -8.43
C ARG A 413 -1.54 -6.53 -9.09
N ALA A 414 -1.43 -5.36 -9.72
CA ALA A 414 -2.44 -4.81 -10.60
C ALA A 414 -1.91 -4.83 -12.04
N ASN A 415 -2.67 -5.40 -12.96
CA ASN A 415 -2.37 -5.43 -14.39
C ASN A 415 -3.39 -4.56 -15.12
N VAL A 416 -2.94 -3.47 -15.71
CA VAL A 416 -3.77 -2.63 -16.59
C VAL A 416 -3.74 -3.26 -17.99
N PHE A 417 -4.90 -3.68 -18.50
CA PHE A 417 -5.02 -4.27 -19.83
C PHE A 417 -5.33 -3.23 -20.90
N VAL A 418 -6.19 -2.27 -20.55
CA VAL A 418 -6.61 -1.20 -21.44
C VAL A 418 -6.53 0.09 -20.66
N ASP A 419 -5.57 0.95 -21.04
CA ASP A 419 -5.42 2.30 -20.52
C ASP A 419 -5.91 3.30 -21.59
N PRO A 420 -7.13 3.84 -21.46
CA PRO A 420 -7.68 4.75 -22.46
C PRO A 420 -7.06 6.16 -22.39
N PHE A 421 -6.30 6.47 -21.33
CA PHE A 421 -5.70 7.80 -21.14
C PHE A 421 -4.38 7.95 -21.92
N GLN A 422 -3.60 6.87 -22.06
CA GLN A 422 -2.36 6.89 -22.85
C GLN A 422 -2.63 7.25 -24.31
N GLU A 423 -3.65 6.64 -24.93
CA GLU A 423 -4.04 6.97 -26.31
C GLU A 423 -4.46 8.44 -26.44
N ALA A 424 -5.14 9.00 -25.42
CA ALA A 424 -5.57 10.40 -25.42
C ALA A 424 -4.39 11.36 -25.26
N ASP A 425 -3.42 11.01 -24.40
CA ASP A 425 -2.18 11.76 -24.20
C ASP A 425 -1.35 11.81 -25.49
N GLU A 426 -1.18 10.67 -26.16
CA GLU A 426 -0.44 10.57 -27.43
C GLU A 426 -1.11 11.39 -28.55
N GLN A 427 -2.44 11.31 -28.66
CA GLN A 427 -3.20 12.10 -29.64
C GLN A 427 -3.07 13.61 -29.37
N LEU A 428 -3.19 14.03 -28.11
CA LEU A 428 -3.04 15.43 -27.73
C LEU A 428 -1.61 15.94 -27.98
N ALA A 429 -0.60 15.13 -27.66
CA ALA A 429 0.79 15.46 -27.92
C ALA A 429 1.09 15.61 -29.42
N ALA A 430 0.56 14.70 -30.25
CA ALA A 430 0.71 14.76 -31.70
C ALA A 430 0.03 16.01 -32.30
N GLU A 431 -1.17 16.36 -31.84
CA GLU A 431 -1.88 17.58 -32.27
C GLU A 431 -1.17 18.86 -31.83
N ARG A 432 -0.71 18.92 -30.57
CA ARG A 432 0.09 20.05 -30.06
C ARG A 432 1.39 20.22 -30.84
N ALA A 433 2.09 19.13 -31.16
CA ALA A 433 3.30 19.17 -31.98
C ALA A 433 3.02 19.69 -33.40
N ALA A 434 1.97 19.20 -34.05
CA ALA A 434 1.59 19.66 -35.38
C ALA A 434 1.18 21.15 -35.41
N GLU A 435 0.55 21.65 -34.35
CA GLU A 435 0.18 23.06 -34.24
C GLU A 435 1.40 23.94 -33.95
N LEU A 436 2.35 23.49 -33.14
CA LEU A 436 3.63 24.17 -32.93
C LEU A 436 4.45 24.27 -34.22
N GLU A 437 4.47 23.21 -35.04
CA GLU A 437 5.12 23.23 -36.36
C GLU A 437 4.45 24.23 -37.30
N LYS A 438 3.11 24.24 -37.38
CA LYS A 438 2.35 25.22 -38.16
C LYS A 438 2.60 26.65 -37.68
N ALA A 439 2.56 26.89 -36.37
CA ALA A 439 2.83 28.20 -35.79
C ALA A 439 4.26 28.67 -36.06
N ALA A 440 5.25 27.78 -35.98
CA ALA A 440 6.63 28.07 -36.33
C ALA A 440 6.79 28.41 -37.82
N GLN A 441 6.07 27.72 -38.70
CA GLN A 441 6.08 27.97 -40.14
C GLN A 441 5.39 29.29 -40.50
N GLU A 442 4.25 29.60 -39.86
CA GLU A 442 3.58 30.90 -40.00
C GLU A 442 4.42 32.05 -39.45
N ALA A 443 5.10 31.86 -38.31
CA ALA A 443 6.00 32.85 -37.74
C ALA A 443 7.19 33.12 -38.69
N LYS A 444 7.79 32.07 -39.26
CA LYS A 444 8.82 32.19 -40.30
C LYS A 444 8.31 32.93 -41.53
N ASN A 445 7.08 32.63 -41.99
CA ASN A 445 6.46 33.32 -43.12
C ASN A 445 6.18 34.80 -42.81
N LYS A 446 5.66 35.13 -41.63
CA LYS A 446 5.44 36.51 -41.17
C LYS A 446 6.75 37.29 -41.04
N LEU A 447 7.81 36.67 -40.53
CA LEU A 447 9.16 37.25 -40.46
C LEU A 447 9.72 37.51 -41.86
N ALA A 448 9.52 36.59 -42.81
CA ALA A 448 9.94 36.76 -44.20
C ALA A 448 9.16 37.91 -44.89
N ILE A 449 7.84 37.99 -44.67
CA ILE A 449 6.99 39.07 -45.19
C ILE A 449 7.39 40.42 -44.58
N ASN A 450 7.65 40.50 -43.27
CA ASN A 450 8.08 41.73 -42.61
C ASN A 450 9.47 42.18 -43.07
N LYS A 451 10.43 41.27 -43.27
CA LYS A 451 11.74 41.60 -43.88
C LYS A 451 11.58 42.17 -45.29
N ASN A 452 10.71 41.60 -46.11
CA ASN A 452 10.42 42.13 -47.44
C ASN A 452 9.71 43.50 -47.39
N LYS A 453 8.88 43.75 -46.37
CA LYS A 453 8.18 45.03 -46.16
C LYS A 453 9.12 46.12 -45.64
N GLU A 454 10.06 45.78 -44.74
CA GLU A 454 11.14 46.68 -44.29
C GLU A 454 12.12 46.99 -45.43
N GLN A 455 12.45 46.01 -46.29
CA GLN A 455 13.26 46.25 -47.49
C GLN A 455 12.55 47.14 -48.53
N LYS A 456 11.22 47.04 -48.66
CA LYS A 456 10.42 47.95 -49.51
C LYS A 456 10.18 49.34 -48.90
N ASN A 457 10.17 49.47 -47.58
CA ASN A 457 9.98 50.72 -46.84
C ASN A 457 11.29 51.46 -46.50
N VAL A 458 12.40 51.13 -47.15
CA VAL A 458 13.53 52.06 -47.20
C VAL A 458 13.05 53.29 -47.97
N LEU A 459 12.69 54.35 -47.24
CA LEU A 459 12.28 55.64 -47.78
C LEU A 459 13.27 56.08 -48.86
N LYS A 460 12.86 56.05 -50.13
CA LYS A 460 13.66 56.65 -51.21
C LYS A 460 13.72 58.16 -50.96
N ALA A 461 14.89 58.65 -50.58
CA ALA A 461 15.14 60.08 -50.42
C ALA A 461 15.06 60.76 -51.80
N TYR A 462 13.96 61.46 -52.07
CA TYR A 462 13.76 62.26 -53.29
C TYR A 462 14.01 63.76 -53.02
N HIS A 463 15.20 64.14 -52.56
CA HIS A 463 15.79 65.47 -52.79
C HIS A 463 17.19 65.57 -52.16
N SER A 464 18.16 66.15 -52.86
CA SER A 464 19.50 66.44 -52.33
C SER A 464 19.55 67.81 -51.66
N GLY A 465 18.78 68.02 -50.59
CA GLY A 465 18.69 69.32 -49.91
C GLY A 465 18.48 69.19 -48.40
N VAL A 466 19.52 69.55 -47.64
CA VAL A 466 19.56 69.86 -46.19
C VAL A 466 18.72 68.97 -45.26
N GLY A 467 19.19 67.75 -45.02
CA GLY A 467 18.65 66.86 -43.99
C GLY A 467 19.67 65.83 -43.47
N LYS A 468 20.96 66.19 -43.46
CA LYS A 468 22.09 65.26 -43.30
C LYS A 468 22.53 64.97 -41.85
N PHE A 469 21.78 65.42 -40.83
CA PHE A 469 22.20 65.30 -39.42
C PHE A 469 21.14 64.74 -38.46
N ILE A 470 20.28 63.84 -38.94
CA ILE A 470 19.43 63.05 -38.03
C ILE A 470 19.62 61.57 -38.38
N ASN A 471 20.69 60.99 -37.84
CA ASN A 471 20.84 59.54 -37.76
C ASN A 471 20.15 59.08 -36.47
N ILE A 472 18.92 58.60 -36.57
CA ILE A 472 18.31 57.79 -35.50
C ILE A 472 18.90 56.39 -35.66
N ALA A 473 20.11 56.20 -35.15
CA ALA A 473 20.68 54.89 -34.95
C ALA A 473 19.85 54.18 -33.88
N LYS A 474 19.37 52.98 -34.20
CA LYS A 474 18.84 52.01 -33.23
C LYS A 474 19.89 51.80 -32.15
N GLU A 475 19.61 52.25 -30.93
CA GLU A 475 20.26 51.71 -29.73
C GLU A 475 19.74 50.29 -29.53
N THR A 476 20.54 49.31 -29.93
CA THR A 476 20.50 47.96 -29.37
C THR A 476 21.15 48.02 -27.99
N GLU A 477 20.35 48.09 -26.93
CA GLU A 477 20.83 47.79 -25.58
C GLU A 477 21.07 46.27 -25.48
N VAL A 478 22.36 45.91 -25.52
CA VAL A 478 22.87 44.68 -24.91
C VAL A 478 23.18 45.04 -23.46
N VAL A 479 22.37 44.56 -22.52
CA VAL A 479 22.69 44.65 -21.09
C VAL A 479 23.33 43.34 -20.65
N GLU A 480 24.66 43.28 -20.77
CA GLU A 480 25.50 42.46 -19.91
C GLU A 480 25.72 43.23 -18.60
N SER A 481 25.34 42.62 -17.48
CA SER A 481 25.49 43.16 -16.14
C SER A 481 26.86 42.83 -15.56
N ASN A 482 27.62 43.84 -15.09
CA ASN A 482 28.56 43.67 -13.98
C ASN A 482 28.94 44.98 -13.25
N ALA A 483 28.56 45.03 -11.97
CA ALA A 483 29.18 45.75 -10.84
C ALA A 483 29.05 47.31 -10.74
N PRO A 484 29.34 47.94 -9.58
CA PRO A 484 28.32 48.13 -8.53
C PRO A 484 28.15 49.58 -8.02
N VAL A 485 26.95 49.82 -7.49
CA VAL A 485 26.52 50.75 -6.41
C VAL A 485 27.37 52.00 -6.12
N LYS A 486 26.80 53.19 -6.39
CA LYS A 486 26.97 54.37 -5.51
C LYS A 486 25.67 55.17 -5.36
N LYS A 487 25.30 55.41 -4.10
CA LYS A 487 24.19 56.24 -3.59
C LYS A 487 24.28 57.70 -4.09
N LYS A 488 23.14 58.36 -4.32
CA LYS A 488 22.78 59.65 -3.68
C LYS A 488 21.37 60.20 -4.04
N LYS A 489 20.78 60.79 -2.98
CA LYS A 489 19.93 62.00 -2.88
C LYS A 489 18.43 61.93 -3.23
N LYS A 490 17.65 62.17 -2.17
CA LYS A 490 16.31 62.80 -2.14
C LYS A 490 16.28 64.05 -3.04
N LEU A 491 15.28 64.12 -3.91
CA LEU A 491 14.69 65.37 -4.38
C LEU A 491 13.17 65.28 -4.22
N THR A 492 12.63 66.33 -3.62
CA THR A 492 11.21 66.65 -3.45
C THR A 492 10.67 67.25 -4.75
N SER A 493 9.49 66.82 -5.21
CA SER A 493 8.72 67.56 -6.21
C SER A 493 7.23 67.52 -5.91
N SER A 494 6.75 68.70 -5.54
CA SER A 494 5.38 69.22 -5.47
C SER A 494 4.35 68.54 -6.40
N ALA A 495 3.21 68.17 -5.82
CA ALA A 495 2.02 67.71 -6.54
C ALA A 495 1.27 68.92 -7.14
N GLY A 496 1.10 68.92 -8.47
CA GLY A 496 0.26 69.86 -9.19
C GLY A 496 -1.22 69.52 -9.05
N ASN A 497 -2.00 70.55 -8.77
CA ASN A 497 -3.43 70.59 -8.53
C ASN A 497 -4.23 70.22 -9.81
N PHE A 498 -5.24 69.36 -9.70
CA PHE A 498 -6.05 68.85 -10.83
C PHE A 498 -7.50 69.39 -10.76
N SER A 499 -7.66 70.72 -10.77
CA SER A 499 -8.97 71.37 -10.64
C SER A 499 -9.75 71.51 -11.96
N SER A 500 -9.53 70.62 -12.92
CA SER A 500 -10.38 70.53 -14.12
C SER A 500 -10.34 69.13 -14.73
N TRP A 501 -10.97 68.17 -14.06
CA TRP A 501 -11.55 66.99 -14.70
C TRP A 501 -12.67 66.43 -13.84
#